data_AF-R8BR57-F1
#
_entry.id   AF-R8BR57-F1
#
_cell.length_a   1.000
_cell.length_b   1.000
_cell.length_c   1.000
_cell.angle_alpha   90.00
_cell.angle_beta   90.00
_cell.angle_gamma   90.00
#
_symmetry.space_group_name_H-M   'P 1'
#
loop_
_entity.id
_entity.type
_entity.pdbx_description
1 polymer ?
#
loop_
_entity_poly.entity_id
_entity_poly.type
_entity_poly.pdbx_seq_one_letter_code
_entity_poly.pdbx_strand_id
1 'polypeptide(L)'
;MHFMFKKAGFDQLITALYLRGDPYETSDAVFGVKESLVVDLGVVSDVEGLAERFHVHPATKLLRYNFVLVADEECDKLREQEAYKAAASQGGKVKVFGGVLGKE
;
A
#
# COMPACT_ATOMS: atom_id res chain seq x y z
N MET A 1 9.68 -7.24 -1.13
CA MET A 1 9.04 -7.79 -2.35
C MET A 1 8.10 -6.74 -2.94
N HIS A 2 8.16 -6.50 -4.26
CA HIS A 2 7.34 -5.46 -4.91
C HIS A 2 6.04 -6.02 -5.50
N PHE A 3 4.97 -5.22 -5.45
CA PHE A 3 3.64 -5.55 -5.95
C PHE A 3 3.05 -4.37 -6.75
N MET A 4 2.32 -4.71 -7.81
CA MET A 4 1.52 -3.77 -8.58
C MET A 4 0.17 -4.42 -8.89
N PHE A 5 -0.91 -3.80 -8.44
CA PHE A 5 -2.27 -4.25 -8.71
C PHE A 5 -3.01 -3.21 -9.55
N LYS A 6 -3.67 -3.66 -10.61
CA LYS A 6 -4.52 -2.84 -11.46
C LYS A 6 -5.81 -3.57 -11.78
N LYS A 7 -6.94 -2.90 -11.54
CA LYS A 7 -8.28 -3.39 -11.84
C LYS A 7 -9.16 -2.19 -12.21
N ALA A 8 -10.00 -2.31 -13.23
CA ALA A 8 -10.90 -1.23 -13.62
C ALA A 8 -11.85 -0.84 -12.47
N GLY A 9 -12.01 0.47 -12.24
CA GLY A 9 -12.83 1.05 -11.17
C GLY A 9 -12.12 1.15 -9.81
N PHE A 10 -10.82 0.85 -9.75
CA PHE A 10 -10.01 0.90 -8.53
C PHE A 10 -8.67 1.58 -8.80
N ASP A 11 -8.24 2.40 -7.84
CA ASP A 11 -6.98 3.13 -7.90
C ASP A 11 -5.80 2.14 -7.90
N GLN A 12 -4.80 2.44 -8.73
CA GLN A 12 -3.67 1.56 -8.94
C GLN A 12 -2.79 1.48 -7.68
N LEU A 13 -2.67 0.29 -7.08
CA LEU A 13 -1.81 0.07 -5.93
C LEU A 13 -0.41 -0.36 -6.38
N ILE A 14 0.59 0.48 -6.13
CA ILE A 14 2.02 0.15 -6.23
C ILE A 14 2.60 0.16 -4.82
N THR A 15 3.14 -0.98 -4.38
CA THR A 15 3.65 -1.11 -3.00
C THR A 15 4.71 -2.20 -2.88
N ALA A 16 5.28 -2.35 -1.69
CA ALA A 16 6.20 -3.43 -1.35
C ALA A 16 5.94 -3.93 0.08
N LEU A 17 6.29 -5.19 0.33
CA LEU A 17 6.32 -5.79 1.66
C LEU A 17 7.77 -6.03 2.11
N TYR A 18 8.03 -5.78 3.38
CA TYR A 18 9.33 -5.88 4.04
C TYR A 18 9.26 -6.92 5.15
N LEU A 19 10.31 -7.71 5.34
CA LEU A 19 10.31 -8.74 6.38
C LEU A 19 10.68 -8.13 7.73
N ARG A 20 9.96 -8.51 8.79
CA ARG A 20 10.30 -8.12 10.15
C ARG A 20 11.65 -8.71 10.58
N GLY A 21 12.46 -7.90 11.22
CA GLY A 21 13.80 -8.27 11.69
C GLY A 21 14.87 -8.19 10.62
N ASP A 22 14.57 -7.61 9.45
CA ASP A 22 15.60 -7.31 8.46
C ASP A 22 16.60 -6.28 9.05
N PRO A 23 17.93 -6.47 8.93
CA PRO A 23 18.92 -5.55 9.47
C PRO A 23 18.75 -4.10 9.01
N TYR A 24 18.09 -3.89 7.87
CA TYR A 24 17.86 -2.59 7.25
C TYR A 24 16.43 -2.08 7.39
N GLU A 25 15.57 -2.75 8.18
CA GLU A 25 14.16 -2.39 8.37
C GLU A 25 13.96 -0.92 8.77
N THR A 26 14.78 -0.41 9.68
CA THR A 26 14.70 0.97 10.21
C THR A 26 15.65 1.96 9.54
N SER A 27 16.48 1.49 8.62
CA SER A 27 17.53 2.29 7.96
C SER A 27 17.37 2.31 6.44
N ASP A 28 16.16 2.03 5.94
CA ASP A 28 15.87 2.09 4.51
C ASP A 28 16.17 3.48 3.93
N ALA A 29 17.12 3.53 3.01
CA ALA A 29 17.68 4.76 2.43
C ALA A 29 16.64 5.56 1.62
N VAL A 30 15.51 4.96 1.26
CA VAL A 30 14.45 5.60 0.47
C VAL A 30 13.21 5.98 1.29
N PHE A 31 13.26 5.86 2.62
CA PHE A 31 12.17 6.24 3.55
C PHE A 31 10.80 5.62 3.19
N GLY A 32 10.80 4.45 2.51
CA GLY A 32 9.59 3.84 1.95
C GLY A 32 8.86 2.90 2.91
N VAL A 33 9.50 2.50 4.00
CA VAL A 33 8.95 1.53 4.95
C VAL A 33 7.90 2.18 5.83
N LYS A 34 6.65 1.73 5.66
CA LYS A 34 5.56 1.96 6.63
C LYS A 34 5.42 0.72 7.50
N GLU A 35 5.16 0.91 8.79
CA GLU A 35 4.89 -0.18 9.76
C GLU A 35 3.87 -1.21 9.24
N SER A 36 2.82 -0.76 8.56
CA SER A 36 1.78 -1.63 7.99
C SER A 36 2.22 -2.50 6.79
N LEU A 37 3.42 -2.28 6.28
CA LEU A 37 4.04 -3.02 5.17
C LEU A 37 5.16 -3.95 5.65
N VAL A 38 5.50 -3.92 6.94
CA VAL A 38 6.40 -4.88 7.57
C VAL A 38 5.60 -6.13 7.96
N VAL A 39 6.04 -7.29 7.50
CA VAL A 39 5.31 -8.56 7.64
C VAL A 39 6.16 -9.65 8.27
N ASP A 40 5.49 -10.49 9.04
CA ASP A 40 6.06 -11.70 9.63
C ASP A 40 5.83 -12.92 8.71
N LEU A 41 6.76 -13.88 8.76
CA LEU A 41 6.63 -15.16 8.07
C LEU A 41 6.14 -16.22 9.04
N GLY A 42 5.01 -16.86 8.71
CA GLY A 42 4.61 -18.12 9.33
C GLY A 42 5.31 -19.31 8.66
N VAL A 43 4.78 -20.49 8.93
CA VAL A 43 5.13 -21.72 8.22
C VAL A 43 3.88 -22.34 7.60
N VAL A 44 4.05 -23.10 6.52
CA VAL A 44 2.93 -23.71 5.79
C VAL A 44 2.10 -24.64 6.70
N SER A 45 2.73 -25.30 7.67
CA SER A 45 2.04 -26.12 8.67
C SER A 45 1.07 -25.35 9.58
N ASP A 46 1.12 -24.02 9.60
CA ASP A 46 0.17 -23.20 10.36
C ASP A 46 -1.23 -23.18 9.69
N VAL A 47 -1.34 -23.66 8.45
CA VAL A 47 -2.60 -23.72 7.70
C VAL A 47 -2.87 -25.16 7.27
N GLU A 48 -3.96 -25.73 7.78
CA GLU A 48 -4.36 -27.11 7.52
C GLU A 48 -4.51 -27.39 6.02
N GLY A 49 -3.91 -28.50 5.57
CA GLY A 49 -3.99 -28.98 4.18
C GLY A 49 -3.18 -28.17 3.16
N LEU A 50 -2.50 -27.09 3.58
CA LEU A 50 -1.77 -26.21 2.66
C LEU A 50 -0.50 -26.87 2.10
N ALA A 51 0.21 -27.63 2.93
CA ALA A 51 1.43 -28.35 2.53
C ALA A 51 1.13 -29.39 1.46
N GLU A 52 0.06 -30.17 1.65
CA GLU A 52 -0.39 -31.22 0.74
C GLU A 52 -0.93 -30.61 -0.55
N ARG A 53 -1.77 -29.57 -0.46
CA ARG A 53 -2.38 -28.90 -1.62
C ARG A 53 -1.34 -28.33 -2.58
N PHE A 54 -0.26 -27.76 -2.05
CA PHE A 54 0.78 -27.11 -2.85
C PHE A 54 2.04 -27.98 -3.00
N HIS A 55 2.04 -29.21 -2.47
CA HIS A 55 3.15 -30.16 -2.51
C HIS A 55 4.48 -29.57 -2.00
N VAL A 56 4.44 -28.85 -0.89
CA VAL A 56 5.61 -28.21 -0.25
C VAL A 56 5.87 -28.76 1.14
N HIS A 57 7.12 -28.62 1.61
CA HIS A 57 7.50 -29.07 2.95
C HIS A 57 6.73 -28.29 4.03
N PRO A 58 6.26 -28.91 5.13
CA PRO A 58 5.48 -28.23 6.18
C PRO A 58 6.19 -27.01 6.80
N ALA A 59 7.53 -27.07 6.91
CA ALA A 59 8.34 -25.97 7.43
C ALA A 59 8.65 -24.85 6.42
N THR A 60 8.12 -24.93 5.20
CA THR A 60 8.26 -23.87 4.19
C THR A 60 7.72 -22.56 4.76
N LYS A 61 8.43 -21.45 4.56
CA LYS A 61 7.99 -20.13 5.03
C LYS A 61 6.72 -19.70 4.28
N LEU A 62 5.76 -19.17 5.04
CA LEU A 62 4.47 -18.71 4.54
C LEU A 62 4.32 -17.21 4.77
N LEU A 63 4.11 -16.46 3.69
CA LEU A 63 3.75 -15.05 3.73
C LEU A 63 2.26 -14.89 3.42
N ARG A 64 1.52 -14.22 4.31
CA ARG A 64 0.10 -13.88 4.11
C ARG A 64 -0.07 -12.38 4.26
N TYR A 65 -0.71 -11.75 3.27
CA TYR A 65 -1.01 -10.33 3.30
C TYR A 65 -2.27 -10.03 2.50
N ASN A 66 -3.15 -9.18 3.04
CA ASN A 66 -4.36 -8.74 2.36
C ASN A 66 -4.15 -7.34 1.79
N PHE A 67 -4.25 -7.20 0.47
CA PHE A 67 -4.22 -5.91 -0.19
C PHE A 67 -5.63 -5.35 -0.31
N VAL A 68 -5.79 -4.08 0.04
CA VAL A 68 -7.05 -3.34 -0.11
C VAL A 68 -6.88 -2.34 -1.25
N LEU A 69 -7.82 -2.37 -2.20
CA LEU A 69 -7.88 -1.41 -3.30
C LEU A 69 -9.03 -0.44 -3.04
N VAL A 70 -8.77 0.84 -3.27
CA VAL A 70 -9.76 1.92 -3.12
C VAL A 70 -10.42 2.17 -4.47
N ALA A 71 -11.71 2.51 -4.49
CA ALA A 71 -12.39 2.84 -5.73
C ALA A 71 -11.85 4.17 -6.31
N ASP A 72 -11.73 4.25 -7.64
CA ASP A 72 -11.25 5.47 -8.33
C ASP A 72 -12.05 6.71 -7.90
N GLU A 73 -13.37 6.58 -7.85
CA GLU A 73 -14.28 7.67 -7.47
C GLU A 73 -14.07 8.18 -6.04
N GLU A 74 -13.75 7.27 -5.10
CA GLU A 74 -13.49 7.65 -3.71
C GLU A 74 -12.15 8.38 -3.59
N CYS A 75 -11.13 7.91 -4.31
CA CYS A 75 -9.83 8.58 -4.40
C CYS A 75 -9.95 9.99 -4.98
N ASP A 76 -10.69 10.15 -6.08
CA ASP A 76 -10.85 11.45 -6.74
C ASP A 76 -11.61 12.45 -5.87
N LYS A 77 -12.71 12.02 -5.24
CA LYS A 77 -13.46 12.85 -4.28
C LYS A 77 -12.57 13.30 -3.12
N LEU A 78 -11.76 12.40 -2.56
CA LEU A 78 -10.88 12.73 -1.44
C LEU A 78 -9.77 13.70 -1.87
N ARG A 79 -9.13 13.47 -3.02
CA ARG A 79 -8.11 14.38 -3.58
C ARG A 79 -8.68 15.78 -3.78
N GLU A 80 -9.89 15.88 -4.33
CA GLU A 80 -10.57 17.16 -4.53
C GLU A 80 -10.89 17.86 -3.20
N GLN A 81 -11.44 17.14 -2.21
CA GLN A 81 -11.74 17.68 -0.88
C GLN A 81 -10.49 18.21 -0.18
N GLU A 82 -9.40 17.44 -0.18
CA GLU A 82 -8.14 17.85 0.46
C GLU A 82 -7.48 19.03 -0.28
N ALA A 83 -7.57 19.06 -1.61
CA ALA A 83 -7.09 20.19 -2.39
C ALA A 83 -7.85 21.48 -2.05
N TYR A 84 -9.18 21.44 -1.91
CA TYR A 84 -9.95 22.61 -1.50
C TYR A 84 -9.63 23.07 -0.08
N LYS A 85 -9.49 22.14 0.88
CA LYS A 85 -9.06 22.45 2.25
C LYS A 85 -7.69 23.13 2.25
N ALA A 86 -6.75 22.60 1.48
CA ALA A 86 -5.40 23.15 1.36
C ALA A 86 -5.41 24.54 0.69
N ALA A 87 -6.17 24.73 -0.39
CA ALA A 87 -6.31 26.04 -1.05
C ALA A 87 -6.91 27.10 -0.11
N ALA A 88 -7.93 26.74 0.67
CA ALA A 88 -8.54 27.63 1.66
C ALA A 88 -7.53 28.07 2.73
N SER A 89 -6.67 27.17 3.20
CA SER A 89 -5.62 27.49 4.18
C SER A 89 -4.54 28.45 3.65
N GLN A 90 -4.40 28.58 2.33
CA GLN A 90 -3.39 29.41 1.67
C GLN A 90 -3.89 30.80 1.25
N GLY A 91 -5.08 31.22 1.68
CA GLY A 91 -5.55 32.60 1.54
C GLY A 91 -5.77 33.05 0.09
N GLY A 92 -6.24 32.16 -0.79
CA GLY A 92 -6.70 32.51 -2.15
C GLY A 92 -5.62 32.65 -3.23
N LYS A 93 -4.36 32.31 -2.92
CA LYS A 93 -3.24 32.37 -3.89
C LYS A 93 -3.15 31.16 -4.84
N VAL A 94 -4.05 30.18 -4.67
CA VAL A 94 -3.96 28.87 -5.33
C VAL A 94 -5.37 28.39 -5.68
N LYS A 95 -5.55 27.87 -6.89
CA LYS A 95 -6.80 27.26 -7.39
C LYS A 95 -6.66 25.73 -7.43
N VAL A 96 -7.81 25.04 -7.39
CA VAL A 96 -7.88 23.58 -7.51
C VAL A 96 -8.23 23.21 -8.95
N PHE A 97 -7.44 22.31 -9.54
CA PHE A 97 -7.63 21.76 -10.88
C PHE A 97 -7.61 20.23 -10.79
N GLY A 98 -8.77 19.58 -10.85
CA GLY A 98 -8.87 18.12 -10.83
C GLY A 98 -8.17 17.48 -9.62
N GLY A 99 -8.31 18.06 -8.43
CA GLY A 99 -7.65 17.58 -7.20
C GLY A 99 -6.18 18.01 -7.03
N VAL A 100 -5.65 18.87 -7.90
CA VAL A 100 -4.28 19.40 -7.80
C VAL A 100 -4.30 20.92 -7.58
N LEU A 101 -3.38 21.42 -6.76
CA LEU A 101 -3.19 22.85 -6.52
C LEU A 101 -2.36 23.49 -7.63
N GLY A 102 -2.86 24.58 -8.22
CA GLY A 102 -2.14 25.39 -9.21
C GLY A 102 -2.23 26.88 -8.92
N LYS A 103 -1.20 27.64 -9.30
CA LYS A 103 -1.27 29.11 -9.34
C LYS A 103 -1.80 29.54 -10.71
N GLU A 104 -2.51 30.67 -10.78
CA GLU A 104 -2.79 31.33 -12.07
C GLU A 104 -1.50 31.78 -12.76
#